data_AF-A0A9E3BRR1-F1
#
_entry.id   AF-A0A9E3BRR1-F1
#
_cell.length_a   1.000
_cell.length_b   1.000
_cell.length_c   1.000
_cell.angle_alpha   90.00
_cell.angle_beta   90.00
_cell.angle_gamma   90.00
#
_symmetry.space_group_name_H-M   'P 1'
#
loop_
_entity.id
_entity.type
_entity.pdbx_description
1 polymer ?
#
loop_
_entity_poly.entity_id
_entity_poly.type
_entity_poly.pdbx_seq_one_letter_code
_entity_poly.pdbx_strand_id
1 'polypeptide(L)' 'MLVTHPFHPLCGQRLEVLLERRCGGRRVFVCDAGDGRNLELAEDATDRGAVPGERALSFEVLVGLVAVVAAINGGKER' A
#
# COMPACT_ATOMS: atom_id res chain seq x y z
N MET A 1 2.78 14.49 11.12
CA MET A 1 2.82 14.55 9.63
C MET A 1 1.57 13.85 9.09
N LEU A 2 1.08 14.20 7.89
CA LEU A 2 -0.06 13.48 7.27
C LEU A 2 0.38 12.75 6.00
N VAL A 3 -0.16 11.56 5.81
CA VAL A 3 -0.05 10.75 4.59
C VAL A 3 -1.43 10.28 4.15
N THR A 4 -1.60 9.96 2.88
CA THR A 4 -2.84 9.32 2.37
C THR A 4 -2.52 7.93 1.84
N HIS A 5 -3.41 6.97 2.11
CA HIS A 5 -3.28 5.62 1.56
C HIS A 5 -4.04 5.53 0.23
N PRO A 6 -3.38 5.30 -0.92
CA PRO A 6 -4.04 5.39 -2.21
C PRO A 6 -4.89 4.16 -2.57
N PHE A 7 -4.73 3.01 -1.88
CA PHE A 7 -5.24 1.73 -2.41
C PHE A 7 -5.91 0.74 -1.39
N HIS A 8 -6.42 1.17 -0.22
CA HIS A 8 -7.01 0.29 0.83
C HIS A 8 -8.42 0.79 1.21
N PRO A 9 -9.25 0.06 1.99
CA PRO A 9 -10.51 0.54 2.60
C PRO A 9 -10.54 1.98 3.17
N LEU A 10 -9.38 2.58 3.44
CA LEU A 10 -9.21 3.97 3.88
C LEU A 10 -8.78 4.90 2.73
N CYS A 11 -9.12 4.56 1.49
CA CYS A 11 -8.71 5.29 0.29
C CYS A 11 -9.06 6.77 0.41
N GLY A 12 -8.06 7.64 0.18
CA GLY A 12 -8.23 9.09 0.24
C GLY A 12 -8.35 9.67 1.65
N GLN A 13 -8.37 8.86 2.71
CA GLN A 13 -8.29 9.36 4.07
C GLN A 13 -6.88 9.87 4.40
N ARG A 14 -6.82 10.95 5.17
CA ARG A 14 -5.57 11.53 5.68
C ARG A 14 -5.30 10.91 7.04
N LEU A 15 -4.15 10.28 7.18
CA LEU A 15 -3.75 9.57 8.39
C LEU A 15 -2.62 10.33 9.09
N GLU A 16 -2.73 10.49 10.40
CA GLU A 16 -1.68 11.10 11.20
C GLU A 16 -0.54 10.12 11.45
N VAL A 17 0.67 10.50 11.03
CA VAL A 17 1.89 9.75 11.33
C VAL A 17 2.33 10.06 12.75
N LEU A 18 2.28 9.03 13.59
CA LEU A 18 2.71 9.04 15.00
C LEU A 18 4.23 8.89 15.11
N LEU A 19 4.83 8.02 14.30
CA LEU A 19 6.28 7.86 14.19
C LEU A 19 6.72 7.31 12.83
N GLU A 20 7.99 7.55 12.52
CA GLU A 20 8.67 6.95 11.37
C GLU A 20 9.70 5.93 11.84
N ARG A 21 9.78 4.79 11.15
CA ARG A 21 10.82 3.78 11.42
C ARG A 21 11.34 3.15 10.13
N ARG A 22 12.44 2.40 10.26
CA ARG A 22 13.02 1.65 9.15
C ARG A 22 12.87 0.15 9.40
N CYS A 23 12.30 -0.58 8.43
CA CYS A 23 12.09 -2.03 8.50
C CYS A 23 12.54 -2.66 7.19
N GLY A 24 13.47 -3.63 7.24
CA GLY A 24 13.97 -4.31 6.03
C GLY A 24 14.53 -3.35 4.97
N GLY A 25 15.18 -2.26 5.39
CA GLY A 25 15.72 -1.24 4.49
C GLY A 25 14.70 -0.21 3.97
N ARG A 26 13.40 -0.43 4.19
CA ARG A 26 12.29 0.44 3.77
C ARG A 26 11.86 1.38 4.90
N ARG A 27 11.39 2.57 4.55
CA ARG A 27 10.74 3.47 5.52
C ARG A 27 9.28 3.04 5.71
N VAL A 28 8.84 3.02 6.97
CA VAL A 28 7.49 2.67 7.40
C VAL A 28 6.97 3.77 8.31
N PHE A 29 5.75 4.21 8.07
CA PHE A 29 4.98 5.12 8.91
C PHE A 29 4.06 4.33 9.82
N VAL A 30 4.06 4.65 11.10
CA VAL A 30 3.02 4.21 12.02
C VAL A 30 2.02 5.34 12.12
N CYS A 31 0.78 5.07 11.75
CA CYS A 31 -0.29 6.04 11.68
C CYS A 31 -1.38 5.75 12.72
N ASP A 32 -2.06 6.80 13.19
CA ASP A 32 -3.29 6.66 13.95
C ASP A 32 -4.40 6.11 13.03
N ALA A 33 -5.00 4.98 13.45
CA ALA A 33 -6.10 4.32 12.76
C ALA A 33 -7.45 4.50 13.47
N GLY A 34 -7.52 5.39 14.46
CA GLY A 34 -8.67 5.60 15.32
C GLY A 34 -8.85 4.51 16.37
N ASP A 35 -9.66 4.80 17.39
CA ASP A 35 -9.97 3.89 18.51
C ASP A 35 -8.73 3.41 19.27
N GLY A 36 -7.68 4.24 19.34
CA GLY A 36 -6.41 3.89 19.99
C GLY A 36 -5.61 2.81 19.26
N ARG A 37 -5.94 2.53 17.99
CA ARG A 37 -5.23 1.56 17.14
C ARG A 37 -4.27 2.27 16.21
N ASN A 38 -3.23 1.52 15.83
CA ASN A 38 -2.23 1.99 14.88
C ASN A 38 -2.27 1.16 13.59
N LEU A 39 -1.93 1.80 12.47
CA LEU A 39 -1.73 1.18 11.17
C LEU A 39 -0.28 1.40 10.71
N GLU A 40 0.35 0.36 10.17
CA GLU A 40 1.68 0.49 9.57
C GLU A 40 1.58 0.57 8.05
N LEU A 41 2.19 1.61 7.48
CA LEU A 41 2.22 1.85 6.04
C LEU A 41 3.65 1.97 5.56
N ALA A 42 4.02 1.19 4.55
CA ALA A 42 5.26 1.45 3.82
C ALA A 42 5.13 2.77 3.06
N GLU A 43 6.23 3.55 3.00
CA GLU A 43 6.22 4.87 2.34
C GLU A 43 5.75 4.79 0.87
N ASP A 44 6.15 3.74 0.17
CA ASP A 44 5.78 3.46 -1.22
C ASP A 44 4.29 3.14 -1.41
N ALA A 45 3.57 2.82 -0.33
CA ALA A 45 2.12 2.61 -0.30
C ALA A 45 1.35 3.86 0.16
N THR A 46 1.96 5.03 0.14
CA THR A 46 1.32 6.32 0.47
C THR A 46 1.37 7.29 -0.72
N ASP A 47 0.80 8.50 -0.56
CA ASP A 47 1.04 9.65 -1.45
C ASP A 47 2.50 10.13 -1.52
N ARG A 48 3.40 9.54 -0.72
CA ARG A 48 4.86 9.73 -0.81
C ARG A 48 5.54 8.68 -1.68
N GLY A 49 4.80 7.68 -2.14
CA GLY A 49 5.30 6.66 -3.05
C GLY A 49 5.56 7.19 -4.47
N ALA A 50 5.83 6.27 -5.38
CA ALA A 50 6.04 6.63 -6.78
C ALA A 50 4.80 7.33 -7.35
N VAL A 51 5.03 8.32 -8.22
CA VAL A 51 3.94 9.01 -8.92
C VAL A 51 3.12 7.97 -9.69
N PRO A 52 1.78 8.01 -9.61
CA PRO A 52 0.93 7.13 -10.40
C PRO A 52 1.29 7.22 -11.89
N GLY A 53 1.21 6.11 -12.61
CA GLY A 53 1.42 6.11 -14.06
C GLY A 53 0.43 7.01 -14.79
N GLU A 54 0.82 7.55 -15.94
CA GLU A 54 0.03 8.49 -16.75
C GLU A 54 -1.34 7.94 -17.18
N ARG A 55 -1.48 6.60 -17.23
CA ARG A 55 -2.70 5.91 -17.64
C ARG A 55 -2.99 4.74 -16.72
N ALA A 56 -4.27 4.43 -16.57
CA ALA A 56 -4.72 3.18 -15.96
C ALA A 56 -4.15 1.97 -16.73
N LEU A 57 -4.00 0.84 -16.03
CA LEU A 57 -3.66 -0.42 -16.67
C LEU A 57 -4.75 -0.82 -17.67
N SER A 58 -4.36 -1.36 -18.83
CA SER A 58 -5.33 -1.89 -19.78
C SER A 58 -5.99 -3.15 -19.23
N PHE A 59 -7.14 -3.51 -19.79
CA PHE A 59 -7.86 -4.73 -19.43
C PHE A 59 -6.97 -5.97 -19.58
N GLU A 60 -6.22 -6.06 -20.67
CA GLU A 60 -5.31 -7.17 -20.96
C GLU A 60 -4.21 -7.30 -19.91
N VAL A 61 -3.64 -6.16 -19.48
CA VAL A 61 -2.61 -6.14 -18.43
C VAL A 61 -3.20 -6.54 -17.08
N LEU A 62 -4.42 -6.09 -16.75
CA LEU A 62 -5.11 -6.49 -15.53
C LEU A 62 -5.40 -8.00 -15.50
N VAL A 63 -5.87 -8.58 -16.60
CA VAL A 63 -6.09 -10.02 -16.72
C VAL A 63 -4.77 -10.78 -16.54
N GLY A 64 -3.69 -10.32 -17.17
CA GLY A 64 -2.36 -10.90 -16.99
C GLY A 64 -1.88 -10.84 -15.54
N LEU A 65 -2.09 -9.72 -14.85
CA LEU A 65 -1.75 -9.56 -13.43
C LEU A 65 -2.54 -10.52 -12.54
N VAL A 66 -3.84 -10.69 -12.77
CA VAL A 66 -4.66 -11.65 -12.02
C VAL A 66 -4.11 -13.07 -12.16
N ALA A 67 -3.74 -13.48 -13.37
CA ALA A 67 -3.14 -14.79 -13.61
C ALA A 67 -1.81 -14.97 -12.85
N VAL A 68 -0.95 -13.95 -12.84
CA VAL A 68 0.32 -13.98 -12.09
C VAL A 68 0.08 -14.07 -10.59
N VAL A 69 -0.82 -13.26 -10.03
CA VAL A 69 -1.15 -13.30 -8.59
C VAL A 69 -1.74 -14.65 -8.20
N ALA A 70 -2.63 -15.21 -9.03
CA ALA A 70 -3.17 -16.55 -8.82
C ALA A 70 -2.08 -17.62 -8.82
N ALA A 71 -1.11 -17.56 -9.74
CA ALA A 71 0.01 -18.49 -9.79
C ALA A 71 0.92 -18.41 -8.55
N ILE A 72 1.20 -17.18 -8.06
CA ILE A 72 1.99 -16.98 -6.83
C ILE A 72 1.26 -17.54 -5.61
N ASN A 73 -0.05 -17.30 -5.49
CA ASN A 73 -0.85 -17.76 -4.36
C ASN A 73 -1.13 -19.27 -4.41
N GLY A 74 -1.34 -19.84 -5.59
CA GLY A 74 -1.50 -21.29 -5.78
C GLY A 74 -0.22 -22.08 -5.51
N GLY A 75 0.94 -21.44 -5.54
CA GLY A 75 2.22 -22.03 -5.10
C GLY A 75 2.40 -22.11 -3.58
N LYS A 76 1.46 -21.59 -2.78
CA LYS A 76 1.53 -21.55 -1.31
C LYS A 76 0.92 -22.78 -0.62
N GLU A 77 0.43 -23.77 -1.39
CA GLU A 77 0.08 -25.11 -0.89
C GLU A 77 1.26 -26.08 -1.08
N ARG A 78 2.42 -25.81 -0.48
CA ARG A 78 3.48 -26.80 -0.28
C ARG A 78 4.29 -26.52 0.98
#